data_AF-A0A098TMI1-F1
#
_entry.id   AF-A0A098TMI1-F1
#
_cell.length_a   1.000
_cell.length_b   1.000
_cell.length_c   1.000
_cell.angle_alpha   90.00
_cell.angle_beta   90.00
_cell.angle_gamma   90.00
#
_symmetry.space_group_name_H-M   'P 1'
#
loop_
_entity.id
_entity.type
_entity.pdbx_description
1 polymer ?
#
loop_
_entity_poly.entity_id
_entity_poly.type
_entity_poly.pdbx_seq_one_letter_code
_entity_poly.pdbx_strand_id
1 'polypeptide(L)'
;MGLSNHRQSMRSNNFIMVAFIACVLLMTGCSGKSSSELKALNPYAQATLTPGTGLGDLQLGKTTLGWFVQNIGSGTISVIAGDETAIELSFLNGEVSFLFVISSSCQNETDAPGKRLDLGQDIKSFLSRYPGCNDLPLSSLSVATQQSSQADTFFKGSTDRGVRLWSPKSDAYQHGAELNHAGQLVAGEDQQRENLGRLEFPVGIYLYYSEGEGATPEEVQSGAPLSPERIREIEASAREAAKNAVIKRMTIFMPNR
;
A
#
# COMPACT_ATOMS: atom_id res chain seq x y z
N MET A 1 -2.49 -88.49 14.13
CA MET A 1 -1.95 -88.41 15.51
C MET A 1 -0.48 -88.07 15.41
N GLY A 2 -0.01 -87.01 16.08
CA GLY A 2 1.41 -86.68 16.12
C GLY A 2 1.68 -85.17 16.11
N LEU A 3 1.86 -84.62 17.31
CA LEU A 3 2.32 -83.26 17.61
C LEU A 3 3.70 -82.97 17.00
N SER A 4 4.00 -81.70 16.72
CA SER A 4 5.10 -80.98 17.41
C SER A 4 5.37 -79.61 16.77
N ASN A 5 5.47 -78.63 17.66
CA ASN A 5 6.05 -77.30 17.46
C ASN A 5 7.42 -77.35 16.78
N HIS A 6 7.72 -76.36 15.93
CA HIS A 6 9.07 -75.79 15.92
C HIS A 6 9.08 -74.31 15.55
N ARG A 7 9.51 -73.51 16.53
CA ARG A 7 9.85 -72.10 16.43
C ARG A 7 11.38 -72.04 16.46
N GLN A 8 12.02 -71.58 15.38
CA GLN A 8 13.39 -71.04 15.35
C GLN A 8 13.56 -70.37 13.96
N SER A 9 13.74 -69.06 13.92
CA SER A 9 15.06 -68.39 13.88
C SER A 9 15.75 -68.55 12.52
N MET A 10 15.78 -67.49 11.71
CA MET A 10 17.03 -66.85 11.30
C MET A 10 16.80 -65.65 10.37
N ARG A 11 17.48 -64.55 10.73
CA ARG A 11 18.25 -63.62 9.90
C ARG A 11 17.85 -63.46 8.41
N SER A 12 17.59 -62.21 8.04
CA SER A 12 18.34 -61.62 6.92
C SER A 12 18.55 -60.12 7.14
N ASN A 13 19.83 -59.75 7.15
CA ASN A 13 20.29 -58.39 6.92
C ASN A 13 19.77 -57.96 5.55
N ASN A 14 19.29 -56.72 5.40
CA ASN A 14 19.34 -56.04 4.11
C ASN A 14 19.11 -54.53 4.23
N PHE A 15 20.05 -53.80 3.63
CA PHE A 15 19.96 -52.43 3.13
C PHE A 15 20.01 -51.24 4.09
N ILE A 16 21.26 -50.87 4.40
CA ILE A 16 21.74 -49.49 4.36
C ILE A 16 21.43 -48.90 2.98
N MET A 17 20.52 -47.92 2.89
CA MET A 17 20.47 -46.82 1.91
C MET A 17 19.05 -46.24 1.88
N VAL A 18 18.80 -45.17 2.65
CA VAL A 18 18.05 -44.01 2.14
C VAL A 18 18.70 -42.78 2.78
N ALA A 19 19.68 -42.26 2.07
CA ALA A 19 20.21 -40.93 2.29
C ALA A 19 19.23 -39.90 1.68
N PHE A 20 19.20 -38.71 2.28
CA PHE A 20 18.64 -37.47 1.73
C PHE A 20 17.13 -37.45 1.43
N ILE A 21 16.31 -37.25 2.47
CA ILE A 21 14.98 -36.66 2.31
C ILE A 21 14.98 -35.27 2.95
N ALA A 22 14.95 -34.27 2.05
CA ALA A 22 14.35 -32.95 2.21
C ALA A 22 14.92 -32.01 3.29
N CYS A 23 16.20 -31.65 3.14
CA CYS A 23 16.73 -30.37 3.64
C CYS A 23 16.44 -29.24 2.63
N VAL A 24 15.17 -29.09 2.24
CA VAL A 24 14.67 -28.01 1.38
C VAL A 24 13.36 -27.52 1.99
N LEU A 25 13.43 -27.10 3.25
CA LEU A 25 12.53 -26.04 3.73
C LEU A 25 13.08 -24.77 3.11
N LEU A 26 12.58 -24.54 1.90
CA LEU A 26 12.71 -23.30 1.16
C LEU A 26 12.47 -22.16 2.14
N MET A 27 13.51 -21.33 2.23
CA MET A 27 13.46 -19.93 2.57
C MET A 27 12.17 -19.32 2.01
N THR A 28 11.07 -19.40 2.75
CA THR A 28 10.00 -18.43 2.64
C THR A 28 10.66 -17.15 3.11
N GLY A 29 11.14 -16.37 2.14
CA GLY A 29 11.61 -15.03 2.36
C GLY A 29 10.47 -14.28 3.04
N CYS A 30 10.52 -14.24 4.37
CA CYS A 30 10.04 -13.08 5.10
C CYS A 30 10.77 -11.93 4.42
N SER A 31 10.06 -11.24 3.54
CA SER A 31 10.44 -9.96 2.97
C SER A 31 10.45 -8.99 4.15
N GLY A 32 11.45 -9.16 5.00
CA GLY A 32 11.67 -8.34 6.17
C GLY A 32 11.92 -6.96 5.63
N LYS A 33 11.00 -6.05 5.99
CA LYS A 33 11.14 -4.60 5.84
C LYS A 33 12.62 -4.26 5.89
N SER A 34 13.20 -3.72 4.80
CA SER A 34 14.62 -3.38 4.77
C SER A 34 14.91 -2.54 6.00
N SER A 35 15.79 -3.04 6.88
CA SER A 35 15.98 -2.47 8.21
C SER A 35 16.43 -1.01 8.17
N SER A 36 17.07 -0.59 7.08
CA SER A 36 17.46 0.79 6.83
C SER A 36 16.27 1.70 6.49
N GLU A 37 15.36 1.27 5.63
CA GLU A 37 14.18 2.05 5.24
C GLU A 37 13.22 2.22 6.41
N LEU A 38 13.01 1.15 7.19
CA LEU A 38 12.23 1.23 8.43
C LEU A 38 12.87 2.21 9.41
N LYS A 39 14.20 2.20 9.54
CA LYS A 39 14.92 3.14 10.41
C LYS A 39 14.75 4.59 9.96
N ALA A 40 14.81 4.86 8.65
CA ALA A 40 14.62 6.19 8.09
C ALA A 40 13.19 6.71 8.27
N LEU A 41 12.19 5.83 8.18
CA LEU A 41 10.78 6.21 8.35
C LEU A 41 10.33 6.28 9.81
N ASN A 42 11.01 5.61 10.74
CA ASN A 42 10.61 5.52 12.15
C ASN A 42 10.28 6.87 12.84
N PRO A 43 10.99 7.99 12.57
CA PRO A 43 10.63 9.31 13.12
C PRO A 43 9.19 9.75 12.78
N TYR A 44 8.63 9.26 11.68
CA TYR A 44 7.29 9.62 11.19
C TYR A 44 6.18 8.71 11.71
N ALA A 45 6.50 7.60 12.39
CA ALA A 45 5.51 6.63 12.83
C ALA A 45 4.45 7.25 13.77
N GLN A 46 4.81 8.27 14.54
CA GLN A 46 3.90 8.97 15.46
C GLN A 46 3.67 10.43 15.07
N ALA A 47 4.16 10.87 13.90
CA ALA A 47 4.06 12.25 13.48
C ALA A 47 2.61 12.63 13.15
N THR A 48 2.33 13.93 13.20
CA THR A 48 1.03 14.48 12.82
C THR A 48 0.95 14.65 11.30
N LEU A 49 -0.10 14.08 10.71
CA LEU A 49 -0.42 14.21 9.29
C LEU A 49 -1.26 15.47 9.07
N THR A 50 -0.69 16.50 8.45
CA THR A 50 -1.37 17.79 8.32
C THR A 50 -1.73 18.05 6.84
N PRO A 51 -3.03 18.10 6.48
CA PRO A 51 -3.48 18.37 5.12
C PRO A 51 -2.87 19.65 4.54
N GLY A 52 -2.49 19.62 3.25
CA GLY A 52 -1.79 20.73 2.58
C GLY A 52 -0.38 21.05 3.11
N THR A 53 0.07 20.42 4.20
CA THR A 53 1.37 20.70 4.83
C THR A 53 2.33 19.53 4.72
N GLY A 54 1.98 18.34 5.21
CA GLY A 54 2.89 17.17 5.16
C GLY A 54 2.90 16.30 6.41
N LEU A 55 4.02 15.61 6.63
CA LEU A 55 4.26 14.65 7.71
C LEU A 55 5.62 14.90 8.38
N GLY A 56 5.62 15.56 9.54
CA GLY A 56 6.86 15.98 10.19
C GLY A 56 7.61 17.01 9.35
N ASP A 57 8.87 16.72 8.99
CA ASP A 57 9.68 17.54 8.09
C ASP A 57 9.47 17.24 6.60
N LEU A 58 8.68 16.22 6.26
CA LEU A 58 8.28 15.90 4.88
C LEU A 58 7.15 16.84 4.45
N GLN A 59 7.49 17.96 3.83
CA GLN A 59 6.56 19.02 3.47
C GLN A 59 6.08 18.87 2.03
N LEU A 60 4.76 18.91 1.83
CA LEU A 60 4.15 18.97 0.52
C LEU A 60 4.60 20.24 -0.23
N GLY A 61 4.90 20.11 -1.52
CA GLY A 61 5.36 21.20 -2.37
C GLY A 61 6.81 21.62 -2.16
N LYS A 62 7.50 21.13 -1.12
CA LYS A 62 8.86 21.57 -0.74
C LYS A 62 9.87 20.45 -0.66
N THR A 63 9.49 19.29 -0.11
CA THR A 63 10.37 18.12 -0.10
C THR A 63 10.50 17.62 -1.53
N THR A 64 11.72 17.54 -2.05
CA THR A 64 11.96 17.13 -3.44
C THR A 64 12.28 15.64 -3.55
N LEU A 65 12.06 15.06 -4.73
CA LEU A 65 12.36 13.66 -5.01
C LEU A 65 13.85 13.32 -4.75
N GLY A 66 14.75 14.19 -5.18
CA GLY A 66 16.20 14.02 -4.96
C GLY A 66 16.56 13.97 -3.47
N TRP A 67 16.06 14.93 -2.69
CA TRP A 67 16.26 14.94 -1.24
C TRP A 67 15.67 13.68 -0.60
N PHE A 68 14.47 13.28 -1.02
CA PHE A 68 13.77 12.14 -0.45
C PHE A 68 14.53 10.83 -0.68
N VAL A 69 14.96 10.57 -1.91
CA VAL A 69 15.74 9.36 -2.26
C VAL A 69 17.08 9.33 -1.51
N GLN A 70 17.70 10.49 -1.29
CA GLN A 70 18.96 10.59 -0.56
C GLN A 70 18.81 10.30 0.94
N ASN A 71 17.75 10.81 1.58
CA ASN A 71 17.60 10.79 3.03
C ASN A 71 16.72 9.65 3.56
N ILE A 72 15.71 9.24 2.78
CA ILE A 72 14.75 8.19 3.15
C ILE A 72 15.06 6.90 2.41
N GLY A 73 15.23 6.99 1.08
CA GLY A 73 15.42 5.85 0.19
C GLY A 73 14.40 5.79 -0.93
N SER A 74 14.41 4.70 -1.68
CA SER A 74 13.60 4.55 -2.89
C SER A 74 12.34 3.72 -2.69
N GLY A 75 12.32 2.79 -1.73
CA GLY A 75 11.21 1.85 -1.58
C GLY A 75 10.95 1.08 -2.87
N THR A 76 9.71 0.63 -3.03
CA THR A 76 9.17 0.12 -4.30
C THR A 76 8.73 1.28 -5.16
N ILE A 77 9.25 1.35 -6.39
CA ILE A 77 9.00 2.43 -7.33
C ILE A 77 7.88 2.01 -8.30
N SER A 78 6.90 2.88 -8.48
CA SER A 78 5.82 2.72 -9.46
C SER A 78 5.69 3.98 -10.31
N VAL A 79 5.40 3.83 -11.61
CA VAL A 79 5.00 4.95 -12.48
C VAL A 79 3.50 4.89 -12.67
N ILE A 80 2.81 5.94 -12.24
CA ILE A 80 1.36 6.07 -12.42
C ILE A 80 1.14 6.97 -13.64
N ALA A 81 0.37 6.49 -14.61
CA ALA A 81 0.06 7.21 -15.83
C ALA A 81 -1.46 7.37 -16.00
N GLY A 82 -1.92 8.61 -16.02
CA GLY A 82 -3.30 9.01 -16.32
C GLY A 82 -3.31 10.25 -17.21
N ASP A 83 -4.02 11.29 -16.77
CA ASP A 83 -3.93 12.65 -17.33
C ASP A 83 -2.61 13.32 -16.93
N GLU A 84 -2.17 13.09 -15.69
CA GLU A 84 -0.82 13.39 -15.21
C GLU A 84 0.03 12.09 -15.18
N THR A 85 1.36 12.23 -15.20
CA THR A 85 2.28 11.13 -14.93
C THR A 85 2.99 11.39 -13.60
N ALA A 86 3.14 10.38 -12.76
CA ALA A 86 3.77 10.51 -11.46
C ALA A 86 4.69 9.34 -11.14
N ILE A 87 5.67 9.61 -10.28
CA ILE A 87 6.50 8.61 -9.62
C ILE A 87 5.93 8.42 -8.23
N GLU A 88 5.53 7.19 -7.91
CA GLU A 88 5.16 6.80 -6.56
C GLU A 88 6.27 5.96 -5.93
N LEU A 89 6.65 6.31 -4.71
CA LEU A 89 7.55 5.54 -3.86
C LEU A 89 6.73 4.94 -2.73
N SER A 90 6.63 3.62 -2.71
CA SER A 90 5.86 2.85 -1.73
C SER A 90 6.79 2.08 -0.79
N PHE A 91 6.55 2.20 0.50
CA PHE A 91 7.33 1.58 1.56
C PHE A 91 6.45 0.66 2.40
N LEU A 92 7.09 -0.27 3.11
CA LEU A 92 6.41 -1.12 4.09
C LEU A 92 5.18 -1.83 3.48
N ASN A 93 5.35 -2.38 2.27
CA ASN A 93 4.30 -3.01 1.48
C ASN A 93 3.10 -2.10 1.18
N GLY A 94 3.33 -0.79 0.98
CA GLY A 94 2.28 0.18 0.67
C GLY A 94 1.47 0.65 1.90
N GLU A 95 1.99 0.46 3.11
CA GLU A 95 1.50 1.15 4.30
C GLU A 95 1.87 2.63 4.29
N VAL A 96 2.94 3.02 3.58
CA VAL A 96 3.33 4.41 3.39
C VAL A 96 3.70 4.64 1.93
N SER A 97 3.09 5.64 1.30
CA SER A 97 3.33 5.96 -0.11
C SER A 97 3.54 7.46 -0.29
N PHE A 98 4.43 7.84 -1.20
CA PHE A 98 4.78 9.22 -1.52
C PHE A 98 4.71 9.41 -3.02
N LEU A 99 4.00 10.44 -3.48
CA LEU A 99 3.77 10.71 -4.88
C LEU A 99 4.50 11.99 -5.30
N PHE A 100 5.19 11.93 -6.44
CA PHE A 100 5.87 13.05 -7.09
C PHE A 100 5.36 13.16 -8.52
N VAL A 101 4.57 14.19 -8.81
CA VAL A 101 4.05 14.41 -10.16
C VAL A 101 5.15 14.95 -11.05
N ILE A 102 5.27 14.36 -12.25
CA ILE A 102 6.32 14.67 -13.21
C ILE A 102 6.02 16.01 -13.86
N SER A 103 6.94 16.96 -13.70
CA SER A 103 6.87 18.26 -14.34
C SER A 103 7.25 18.18 -15.82
N SER A 104 6.82 19.15 -16.61
CA SER A 104 7.25 19.32 -18.00
C SER A 104 8.77 19.43 -18.12
N SER A 105 9.45 20.06 -17.15
CA SER A 105 10.92 20.15 -17.13
C SER A 105 11.58 18.77 -17.05
N CYS A 106 11.16 17.94 -16.10
CA CYS A 106 11.69 16.57 -15.97
C CYS A 106 11.33 15.74 -17.22
N GLN A 107 10.10 15.87 -17.72
CA GLN A 107 9.66 15.15 -18.91
C GLN A 107 10.51 15.48 -20.14
N ASN A 108 10.78 16.77 -20.39
CA ASN A 108 11.60 17.23 -21.51
C ASN A 108 13.04 16.71 -21.42
N GLU A 109 13.59 16.59 -20.21
CA GLU A 109 14.96 16.12 -20.01
C GLU A 109 15.10 14.61 -20.24
N THR A 110 14.06 13.84 -19.90
CA THR A 110 14.06 12.38 -20.10
C THR A 110 13.92 11.95 -21.57
N ASP A 111 13.63 12.89 -22.48
CA ASP A 111 13.33 12.65 -23.90
C ASP A 111 12.42 11.42 -24.09
N ALA A 112 11.43 11.29 -23.21
CA ALA A 112 10.51 10.16 -23.16
C ALA A 112 9.20 10.54 -23.88
N PRO A 113 9.12 10.39 -25.21
CA PRO A 113 7.87 10.60 -25.93
C PRO A 113 6.84 9.56 -25.48
N GLY A 114 5.73 10.02 -24.90
CA GLY A 114 4.55 9.18 -24.71
C GLY A 114 4.55 8.24 -23.48
N LYS A 115 4.59 8.84 -22.28
CA LYS A 115 4.11 8.25 -21.00
C LYS A 115 4.91 7.10 -20.37
N ARG A 116 6.04 6.65 -20.92
CA ARG A 116 6.87 5.62 -20.27
C ARG A 116 8.21 6.19 -19.84
N LEU A 117 8.29 6.67 -18.60
CA LEU A 117 9.58 6.82 -17.94
C LEU A 117 10.14 5.43 -17.64
N ASP A 118 11.32 5.16 -18.17
CA ASP A 118 12.13 4.04 -17.71
C ASP A 118 12.92 4.50 -16.48
N LEU A 119 12.34 4.28 -15.29
CA LEU A 119 13.01 4.55 -14.03
C LEU A 119 14.08 3.50 -13.70
N GLY A 120 14.17 2.41 -14.48
CA GLY A 120 14.97 1.24 -14.16
C GLY A 120 14.59 0.62 -12.80
N GLN A 121 15.50 -0.19 -12.26
CA GLN A 121 15.40 -0.72 -10.89
C GLN A 121 16.08 0.20 -9.85
N ASP A 122 16.77 1.25 -10.31
CA ASP A 122 17.55 2.15 -9.45
C ASP A 122 17.26 3.62 -9.76
N ILE A 123 16.38 4.20 -8.94
CA ILE A 123 16.00 5.61 -9.05
C ILE A 123 17.20 6.56 -8.83
N LYS A 124 18.26 6.16 -8.12
CA LYS A 124 19.44 7.02 -7.94
C LYS A 124 20.19 7.20 -9.25
N SER A 125 20.37 6.10 -9.99
CA SER A 125 20.95 6.15 -11.34
C SER A 125 20.09 6.98 -12.29
N PHE A 126 18.76 6.87 -12.20
CA PHE A 126 17.83 7.71 -12.97
C PHE A 126 18.01 9.20 -12.65
N LEU A 127 18.00 9.58 -11.37
CA LEU A 127 18.14 10.97 -10.92
C LEU A 127 19.53 11.57 -11.20
N SER A 128 20.57 10.73 -11.26
CA SER A 128 21.90 11.15 -11.69
C SER A 128 21.98 11.42 -13.20
N ARG A 129 21.17 10.71 -14.00
CA ARG A 129 21.12 10.88 -15.46
C ARG A 129 20.27 12.09 -15.85
N TYR A 130 19.19 12.34 -15.12
CA TYR A 130 18.22 13.40 -15.40
C TYR A 130 18.08 14.34 -14.18
N PRO A 131 19.08 15.22 -13.93
CA PRO A 131 19.11 16.06 -12.75
C PRO A 131 17.86 16.92 -12.51
N GLY A 132 17.17 17.41 -13.54
CA GLY A 132 15.94 18.20 -13.39
C GLY A 132 14.74 17.42 -12.81
N CYS A 133 14.82 16.09 -12.76
CA CYS A 133 13.86 15.26 -12.02
C CYS A 133 14.11 15.23 -10.51
N ASN A 134 15.26 15.73 -10.01
CA ASN A 134 15.50 15.83 -8.56
C ASN A 134 14.57 16.82 -7.89
N ASP A 135 14.15 17.86 -8.61
CA ASP A 135 13.37 18.98 -8.07
C ASP A 135 11.86 18.71 -8.06
N LEU A 136 11.42 17.52 -8.49
CA LEU A 136 10.00 17.15 -8.41
C LEU A 136 9.51 17.24 -6.97
N PRO A 137 8.52 18.09 -6.66
CA PRO A 137 8.06 18.27 -5.29
C PRO A 137 7.12 17.15 -4.85
N LEU A 138 7.21 16.78 -3.57
CA LEU A 138 6.29 15.87 -2.91
C LEU A 138 4.88 16.43 -3.04
N SER A 139 4.04 15.68 -3.74
CA SER A 139 2.74 16.13 -4.21
C SER A 139 1.61 15.60 -3.34
N SER A 140 1.75 14.36 -2.87
CA SER A 140 0.83 13.69 -1.98
C SER A 140 1.58 12.66 -1.17
N LEU A 141 1.07 12.35 0.03
CA LEU A 141 1.56 11.24 0.82
C LEU A 141 0.39 10.50 1.48
N SER A 142 0.55 9.20 1.64
CA SER A 142 -0.49 8.30 2.16
C SER A 142 0.07 7.43 3.26
N VAL A 143 -0.75 7.20 4.28
CA VAL A 143 -0.54 6.19 5.31
C VAL A 143 -1.75 5.25 5.35
N ALA A 144 -1.50 3.95 5.45
CA ALA A 144 -2.55 2.94 5.38
C ALA A 144 -2.28 1.76 6.31
N THR A 145 -3.34 1.02 6.59
CA THR A 145 -3.27 -0.30 7.21
C THR A 145 -3.18 -1.35 6.12
N GLN A 146 -2.17 -2.21 6.13
CA GLN A 146 -2.12 -3.43 5.30
C GLN A 146 -2.43 -4.69 6.11
N GLN A 147 -2.68 -4.53 7.41
CA GLN A 147 -2.84 -5.63 8.34
C GLN A 147 -4.25 -5.68 8.90
N SER A 148 -4.63 -6.86 9.35
CA SER A 148 -5.91 -7.12 10.01
C SER A 148 -6.01 -6.49 11.40
N SER A 149 -4.92 -5.94 11.95
CA SER A 149 -4.87 -5.40 13.30
C SER A 149 -4.28 -3.99 13.39
N GLN A 150 -4.75 -3.23 14.38
CA GLN A 150 -4.19 -1.92 14.73
C GLN A 150 -2.77 -2.04 15.29
N ALA A 151 -2.44 -3.11 16.02
CA ALA A 151 -1.14 -3.28 16.67
C ALA A 151 0.00 -3.35 15.65
N ASP A 152 -0.27 -3.88 14.46
CA ASP A 152 0.76 -4.18 13.47
C ASP A 152 0.94 -3.09 12.40
N THR A 153 0.04 -2.10 12.37
CA THR A 153 0.15 -0.94 11.46
C THR A 153 1.36 -0.08 11.83
N PHE A 154 2.21 0.30 10.88
CA PHE A 154 3.38 1.14 11.11
C PHE A 154 3.01 2.52 11.66
N PHE A 155 2.08 3.22 11.00
CA PHE A 155 1.67 4.56 11.39
C PHE A 155 0.72 4.52 12.59
N LYS A 156 1.12 5.16 13.69
CA LYS A 156 0.39 5.32 14.95
C LYS A 156 0.02 6.77 15.26
N GLY A 157 0.41 7.71 14.39
CA GLY A 157 0.08 9.12 14.52
C GLY A 157 -1.39 9.43 14.24
N SER A 158 -1.70 10.71 14.11
CA SER A 158 -3.04 11.21 13.79
C SER A 158 -2.97 12.36 12.79
N THR A 159 -4.12 12.77 12.27
CA THR A 159 -4.23 14.06 11.60
C THR A 159 -4.08 15.21 12.60
N ASP A 160 -3.93 16.43 12.09
CA ASP A 160 -4.02 17.70 12.86
C ASP A 160 -5.35 17.86 13.61
N ARG A 161 -6.43 17.25 13.10
CA ARG A 161 -7.73 17.14 13.76
C ARG A 161 -7.89 15.94 14.70
N GLY A 162 -6.87 15.09 14.84
CA GLY A 162 -6.90 13.95 15.77
C GLY A 162 -7.49 12.65 15.20
N VAL A 163 -7.86 12.61 13.91
CA VAL A 163 -8.33 11.39 13.23
C VAL A 163 -7.16 10.41 13.08
N ARG A 164 -7.37 9.13 13.35
CA ARG A 164 -6.35 8.08 13.29
C ARG A 164 -6.75 6.98 12.33
N LEU A 165 -5.77 6.18 11.89
CA LEU A 165 -6.08 4.86 11.36
C LEU A 165 -6.83 4.07 12.45
N TRP A 166 -7.83 3.30 12.02
CA TRP A 166 -8.77 2.58 12.88
C TRP A 166 -9.76 3.44 13.66
N SER A 167 -9.75 4.78 13.53
CA SER A 167 -10.85 5.61 14.03
C SER A 167 -12.16 5.28 13.31
N PRO A 168 -13.32 5.40 13.97
CA PRO A 168 -14.62 5.33 13.32
C PRO A 168 -14.72 6.30 12.14
N LYS A 169 -15.43 5.91 11.08
CA LYS A 169 -15.69 6.75 9.90
C LYS A 169 -16.30 8.10 10.29
N SER A 170 -17.12 8.16 11.33
CA SER A 170 -17.72 9.40 11.84
C SER A 170 -16.69 10.47 12.21
N ASP A 171 -15.48 10.07 12.64
CA ASP A 171 -14.42 11.00 13.01
C ASP A 171 -13.88 11.77 11.80
N ALA A 172 -14.06 11.23 10.58
CA ALA A 172 -13.65 11.90 9.34
C ALA A 172 -14.26 13.30 9.21
N TYR A 173 -15.52 13.48 9.64
CA TYR A 173 -16.25 14.74 9.51
C TYR A 173 -15.74 15.86 10.42
N GLN A 174 -14.74 15.58 11.27
CA GLN A 174 -13.97 16.63 11.94
C GLN A 174 -13.21 17.53 10.94
N HIS A 175 -13.01 17.07 9.70
CA HIS A 175 -12.44 17.84 8.59
C HIS A 175 -13.47 18.68 7.81
N GLY A 176 -14.74 18.64 8.19
CA GLY A 176 -15.81 19.44 7.61
C GLY A 176 -16.74 18.66 6.70
N ALA A 177 -17.33 19.35 5.72
CA ALA A 177 -18.21 18.74 4.75
C ALA A 177 -17.41 18.01 3.66
N GLU A 178 -17.91 16.84 3.28
CA GLU A 178 -17.36 16.07 2.18
C GLU A 178 -17.57 16.80 0.84
N LEU A 179 -16.61 16.67 -0.07
CA LEU A 179 -16.73 17.12 -1.45
C LEU A 179 -17.21 15.98 -2.35
N ASN A 180 -17.93 16.37 -3.40
CA ASN A 180 -18.33 15.45 -4.47
C ASN A 180 -17.77 15.97 -5.81
N HIS A 181 -16.56 15.57 -6.14
CA HIS A 181 -15.96 15.86 -7.45
C HIS A 181 -15.05 14.72 -7.93
N ALA A 182 -14.59 14.84 -9.17
CA ALA A 182 -13.64 13.90 -9.76
C ALA A 182 -12.33 13.89 -8.96
N GLY A 183 -11.80 12.69 -8.68
CA GLY A 183 -10.62 12.53 -7.84
C GLY A 183 -9.36 13.15 -8.45
N GLN A 184 -8.46 13.58 -7.59
CA GLN A 184 -7.11 14.02 -7.96
C GLN A 184 -6.15 12.81 -7.93
N LEU A 185 -5.09 12.86 -8.75
CA LEU A 185 -3.99 11.91 -8.64
C LEU A 185 -3.29 12.06 -7.27
N VAL A 186 -3.46 11.07 -6.39
CA VAL A 186 -2.89 11.08 -5.04
C VAL A 186 -2.12 9.79 -4.71
N ALA A 187 -1.29 9.84 -3.66
CA ALA A 187 -0.49 8.70 -3.24
C ALA A 187 -1.36 7.55 -2.70
N GLY A 188 -0.93 6.32 -2.99
CA GLY A 188 -1.50 5.09 -2.46
C GLY A 188 -2.89 4.75 -3.02
N GLU A 189 -3.32 5.45 -4.08
CA GLU A 189 -4.54 5.12 -4.80
C GLU A 189 -4.26 3.95 -5.76
N ASP A 190 -4.16 2.75 -5.18
CA ASP A 190 -4.12 1.52 -5.95
C ASP A 190 -5.57 1.10 -6.28
N GLN A 191 -5.89 1.02 -7.56
CA GLN A 191 -7.21 0.59 -8.05
C GLN A 191 -7.57 -0.83 -7.59
N GLN A 192 -6.60 -1.64 -7.15
CA GLN A 192 -6.84 -3.01 -6.68
C GLN A 192 -7.29 -3.12 -5.22
N ARG A 193 -7.42 -2.01 -4.47
CA ARG A 193 -8.08 -2.04 -3.14
C ARG A 193 -9.59 -1.92 -3.31
N GLU A 194 -10.15 -2.91 -3.99
CA GLU A 194 -11.58 -3.10 -4.16
C GLU A 194 -12.22 -3.17 -2.76
N ASN A 195 -13.31 -2.42 -2.54
CA ASN A 195 -14.07 -2.28 -1.28
C ASN A 195 -13.56 -1.23 -0.27
N LEU A 196 -12.85 -0.18 -0.71
CA LEU A 196 -12.68 1.02 0.11
C LEU A 196 -13.57 2.15 -0.36
N GLY A 197 -14.43 2.62 0.53
CA GLY A 197 -15.11 3.89 0.38
C GLY A 197 -14.14 5.02 0.62
N ARG A 198 -14.37 6.16 -0.06
CA ARG A 198 -13.53 7.35 0.02
C ARG A 198 -14.38 8.53 0.47
N LEU A 199 -13.85 9.33 1.40
CA LEU A 199 -14.36 10.65 1.75
C LEU A 199 -13.29 11.68 1.38
N GLU A 200 -13.70 12.75 0.70
CA GLU A 200 -12.83 13.84 0.29
C GLU A 200 -13.19 15.13 1.01
N PHE A 201 -12.19 15.88 1.47
CA PHE A 201 -12.40 17.14 2.19
C PHE A 201 -11.62 18.29 1.56
N PRO A 202 -12.16 19.53 1.59
CA PRO A 202 -11.57 20.70 0.94
C PRO A 202 -10.21 21.10 1.50
N VAL A 203 -9.85 20.60 2.67
CA VAL A 203 -8.55 20.86 3.31
C VAL A 203 -7.40 20.08 2.68
N GLY A 204 -7.66 19.23 1.68
CA GLY A 204 -6.63 18.45 0.99
C GLY A 204 -6.35 17.11 1.64
N ILE A 205 -7.40 16.38 2.04
CA ILE A 205 -7.29 15.04 2.63
C ILE A 205 -8.37 14.09 2.09
N TYR A 206 -7.94 12.88 1.73
CA TYR A 206 -8.79 11.73 1.47
C TYR A 206 -8.71 10.77 2.66
N LEU A 207 -9.87 10.35 3.13
CA LEU A 207 -10.00 9.32 4.16
C LEU A 207 -10.72 8.12 3.57
N TYR A 208 -10.07 6.98 3.60
CA TYR A 208 -10.63 5.74 3.07
C TYR A 208 -11.06 4.83 4.21
N TYR A 209 -12.17 4.14 4.02
CA TYR A 209 -12.77 3.27 5.01
C TYR A 209 -13.20 1.96 4.37
N SER A 210 -13.25 0.88 5.16
CA SER A 210 -13.79 -0.39 4.67
C SER A 210 -15.26 -0.23 4.31
N GLU A 211 -15.59 -0.46 3.04
CA GLU A 211 -16.94 -0.80 2.65
C GLU A 211 -17.13 -2.30 2.89
N GLY A 212 -18.38 -2.73 3.09
CA GLY A 212 -18.67 -4.15 3.29
C GLY A 212 -18.25 -4.99 2.09
N GLU A 213 -18.47 -6.30 2.17
CA GLU A 213 -18.22 -7.17 1.03
C GLU A 213 -19.07 -6.73 -0.17
N GLY A 214 -18.39 -6.32 -1.24
CA GLY A 214 -18.99 -6.06 -2.54
C GLY A 214 -19.15 -7.35 -3.37
N ALA A 215 -19.48 -7.17 -4.65
CA ALA A 215 -19.38 -8.25 -5.62
C ALA A 215 -17.90 -8.66 -5.77
N THR A 216 -17.62 -9.95 -5.92
CA THR A 216 -16.25 -10.43 -6.12
C THR A 216 -15.72 -10.04 -7.52
N PRO A 217 -14.40 -10.02 -7.73
CA PRO A 217 -13.82 -9.77 -9.04
C PRO A 217 -14.37 -10.71 -10.12
N GLU A 218 -14.58 -11.99 -9.78
CA GLU A 218 -15.15 -12.99 -10.69
C GLU A 218 -16.60 -12.68 -11.02
N GLU A 219 -17.40 -12.24 -10.03
CA GLU A 219 -18.79 -11.83 -10.23
C GLU A 219 -18.85 -10.63 -11.20
N VAL A 220 -17.99 -9.63 -11.00
CA VAL A 220 -17.90 -8.44 -11.88
C VAL A 220 -17.41 -8.83 -13.29
N GLN A 221 -16.38 -9.65 -13.39
CA GLN A 221 -15.78 -10.06 -14.67
C GLN A 221 -16.70 -10.97 -15.49
N SER A 222 -17.56 -11.74 -14.83
CA SER A 222 -18.52 -12.62 -15.52
C SER A 222 -19.53 -11.84 -16.37
N GLY A 223 -19.81 -10.59 -16.03
CA GLY A 223 -20.86 -9.77 -16.64
C GLY A 223 -22.28 -10.33 -16.43
N ALA A 224 -22.43 -11.42 -15.67
CA ALA A 224 -23.72 -11.99 -15.34
C ALA A 224 -24.42 -11.13 -14.28
N PRO A 225 -25.75 -10.89 -14.40
CA PRO A 225 -26.48 -10.23 -13.34
C PRO A 225 -26.37 -11.03 -12.04
N LEU A 226 -26.10 -10.33 -10.93
CA LEU A 226 -26.12 -10.94 -9.60
C LEU A 226 -27.52 -11.46 -9.26
N SER A 227 -27.60 -12.56 -8.51
CA SER A 227 -28.88 -13.04 -8.02
C SER A 227 -29.50 -12.05 -7.01
N PRO A 228 -30.83 -11.98 -6.89
CA PRO A 228 -31.49 -11.16 -5.87
C PRO A 228 -31.05 -11.49 -4.44
N GLU A 229 -30.71 -12.75 -4.16
CA GLU A 229 -30.15 -13.19 -2.88
C GLU A 229 -28.78 -12.56 -2.66
N ARG A 230 -27.89 -12.62 -3.66
CA ARG A 230 -26.54 -12.07 -3.57
C ARG A 230 -26.56 -10.54 -3.40
N ILE A 231 -27.47 -9.85 -4.10
CA ILE A 231 -27.68 -8.41 -3.91
C ILE A 231 -28.07 -8.10 -2.46
N ARG A 232 -29.01 -8.86 -1.88
CA ARG A 232 -29.43 -8.68 -0.48
C ARG A 232 -28.29 -8.93 0.51
N GLU A 233 -27.44 -9.91 0.25
CA GLU A 233 -26.23 -10.17 1.05
C GLU A 233 -25.23 -9.01 1.00
N ILE A 234 -24.93 -8.51 -0.20
CA ILE A 234 -24.05 -7.34 -0.40
C ILE A 234 -24.62 -6.12 0.33
N GLU A 235 -25.92 -5.83 0.19
CA GLU A 235 -26.55 -4.71 0.89
C GLU A 235 -26.54 -4.88 2.42
N ALA A 236 -26.74 -6.10 2.93
CA ALA A 236 -26.67 -6.39 4.36
C ALA A 236 -25.24 -6.22 4.88
N SER A 237 -24.25 -6.73 4.15
CA SER A 237 -22.82 -6.58 4.45
C SER A 237 -22.41 -5.10 4.45
N ALA A 238 -22.83 -4.34 3.43
CA ALA A 238 -22.58 -2.90 3.33
C ALA A 238 -23.20 -2.13 4.51
N ARG A 239 -24.45 -2.46 4.89
CA ARG A 239 -25.11 -1.83 6.06
C ARG A 239 -24.38 -2.11 7.36
N GLU A 240 -23.90 -3.34 7.55
CA GLU A 240 -23.18 -3.70 8.77
C GLU A 240 -21.77 -3.10 8.80
N ALA A 241 -21.08 -3.11 7.67
CA ALA A 241 -19.80 -2.43 7.51
C ALA A 241 -19.92 -0.92 7.74
N ALA A 242 -20.99 -0.28 7.28
CA ALA A 242 -21.19 1.16 7.50
C ALA A 242 -21.29 1.52 9.00
N LYS A 243 -21.84 0.65 9.84
CA LYS A 243 -21.93 0.88 11.30
C LYS A 243 -20.56 0.79 11.98
N ASN A 244 -19.70 -0.11 11.49
CA ASN A 244 -18.39 -0.40 12.07
C ASN A 244 -17.24 0.08 11.18
N ALA A 245 -17.53 0.99 10.24
CA ALA A 245 -16.56 1.45 9.28
C ALA A 245 -15.47 2.22 10.01
N VAL A 246 -14.22 1.82 9.77
CA VAL A 246 -13.05 2.48 10.33
C VAL A 246 -12.15 2.98 9.22
N ILE A 247 -11.41 4.05 9.52
CA ILE A 247 -10.44 4.63 8.60
C ILE A 247 -9.28 3.65 8.40
N LYS A 248 -9.04 3.25 7.16
CA LYS A 248 -7.99 2.31 6.74
C LYS A 248 -6.83 2.98 6.02
N ARG A 249 -7.06 4.17 5.46
CA ARG A 249 -6.03 4.97 4.81
C ARG A 249 -6.35 6.44 4.97
N MET A 250 -5.30 7.24 5.12
CA MET A 250 -5.35 8.70 5.09
C MET A 250 -4.33 9.18 4.06
N THR A 251 -4.79 9.95 3.09
CA THR A 251 -3.93 10.53 2.07
C THR A 251 -4.08 12.04 2.11
N ILE A 252 -2.97 12.77 2.23
CA ILE A 252 -2.97 14.23 2.13
C ILE A 252 -2.33 14.68 0.83
N PHE A 253 -2.74 15.84 0.37
CA PHE A 253 -2.27 16.47 -0.86
C PHE A 253 -2.39 17.98 -0.74
N MET A 254 -1.79 18.71 -1.69
CA MET A 254 -1.98 20.15 -1.79
C MET A 254 -3.29 20.45 -2.53
N PRO A 255 -4.28 21.08 -1.88
CA PRO A 255 -5.49 21.52 -2.57
C PRO A 255 -5.16 22.65 -3.56
N ASN A 256 -5.60 22.51 -4.81
CA ASN A 256 -5.43 23.48 -5.91
C ASN A 256 -3.99 23.65 -6.43
N ARG A 257 -3.54 22.73 -7.28
CA ARG A 257 -2.39 23.01 -8.16
C ARG A 257 -2.76 23.95 -9.29
#